data_AF-A0A416MIB1-F1
#
_entry.id   AF-A0A416MIB1-F1
#
_cell.length_a   1.000
_cell.length_b   1.000
_cell.length_c   1.000
_cell.angle_alpha   90.00
_cell.angle_beta   90.00
_cell.angle_gamma   90.00
#
_symmetry.space_group_name_H-M   'P 1'
#
loop_
_entity.id
_entity.type
_entity.pdbx_description
1 polymer ?
#
loop_
_entity_poly.entity_id
_entity_poly.type
_entity_poly.pdbx_seq_one_letter_code
_entity_poly.pdbx_strand_id
1 'polypeptide(L)'
;MKSIWIAFLSVMYMLGSILCINQSPDTTSNEEVSIQPTGYPDGELQWTYIFWEGNLYSNDAIFVKTLPEDAYQIGEIAKEDNINYPDENLEASHIDVGVEVYSDTRYLYIKAGTDSYRRFSISTDAN
;
A
#
# COMPACT_ATOMS: atom_id res chain seq x y z
N MET A 1 -27.53 65.70 -37.29
CA MET A 1 -26.53 65.26 -36.31
C MET A 1 -26.84 63.81 -35.93
N LYS A 2 -25.92 62.88 -36.27
CA LYS A 2 -25.47 61.67 -35.52
C LYS A 2 -26.56 60.76 -34.92
N SER A 3 -26.66 59.44 -35.08
CA SER A 3 -25.94 58.35 -35.75
C SER A 3 -26.89 57.14 -35.54
N ILE A 4 -27.42 56.48 -36.57
CA ILE A 4 -26.95 55.17 -37.08
C ILE A 4 -26.19 54.35 -36.02
N TRP A 5 -26.90 53.43 -35.36
CA TRP A 5 -26.34 52.31 -34.59
C TRP A 5 -27.26 51.08 -34.68
N ILE A 6 -27.66 50.74 -35.91
CA ILE A 6 -28.13 49.40 -36.25
C ILE A 6 -27.04 48.78 -37.13
N ALA A 7 -26.70 47.53 -36.84
CA ALA A 7 -25.70 46.67 -37.50
C ALA A 7 -24.28 46.67 -36.89
N PHE A 8 -24.18 46.16 -35.65
CA PHE A 8 -22.96 45.46 -35.19
C PHE A 8 -23.18 43.95 -35.18
N LEU A 9 -23.77 43.42 -36.25
CA LEU A 9 -24.05 42.01 -36.45
C LEU A 9 -23.68 41.63 -37.89
N SER A 10 -22.39 41.62 -38.26
CA SER A 10 -21.98 40.98 -39.54
C SER A 10 -20.48 40.78 -39.81
N VAL A 11 -19.53 41.39 -39.10
CA VAL A 11 -18.12 41.35 -39.55
C VAL A 11 -17.15 40.89 -38.47
N MET A 12 -17.35 39.67 -37.97
CA MET A 12 -16.32 38.94 -37.20
C MET A 12 -16.23 37.47 -37.62
N TYR A 13 -16.46 37.20 -38.91
CA TYR A 13 -15.97 35.98 -39.54
C TYR A 13 -14.84 36.36 -40.50
N MET A 14 -13.74 35.61 -40.39
CA MET A 14 -12.61 35.52 -41.33
C MET A 14 -11.52 36.58 -41.27
N LEU A 15 -10.56 36.38 -40.35
CA LEU A 15 -9.10 36.44 -40.53
C LEU A 15 -8.55 35.77 -39.24
N GLY A 16 -8.02 34.55 -39.23
CA GLY A 16 -6.95 34.07 -40.09
C GLY A 16 -5.69 33.89 -39.24
N SER A 17 -5.68 32.83 -38.42
CA SER A 17 -4.52 31.98 -38.12
C SER A 17 -3.33 32.53 -37.30
N ILE A 18 -2.79 31.62 -36.48
CA ILE A 18 -1.38 31.42 -36.07
C ILE A 18 -1.12 31.57 -34.56
N LEU A 19 -0.85 30.39 -33.95
CA LEU A 19 0.11 30.06 -32.88
C LEU A 19 0.43 31.17 -31.86
N CYS A 20 0.31 30.96 -30.54
CA CYS A 20 1.05 29.94 -29.82
C CYS A 20 0.26 29.43 -28.60
N ILE A 21 0.28 28.11 -28.49
CA ILE A 21 -0.05 27.31 -27.30
C ILE A 21 0.91 27.76 -26.20
N ASN A 22 0.38 28.33 -25.12
CA ASN A 22 1.12 28.57 -23.88
C ASN A 22 0.32 27.95 -22.72
N GLN A 23 -0.01 26.67 -22.88
CA GLN A 23 -0.28 25.80 -21.75
C GLN A 23 0.99 24.98 -21.57
N SER A 24 1.74 25.28 -20.52
CA SER A 24 2.74 24.36 -19.99
C SER A 24 2.11 22.97 -19.98
N PRO A 25 2.81 21.93 -20.48
CA PRO A 25 2.46 20.60 -20.08
C PRO A 25 2.78 20.55 -18.59
N ASP A 26 1.77 20.72 -17.74
CA ASP A 26 1.77 20.03 -16.46
C ASP A 26 1.95 18.57 -16.85
N THR A 27 3.20 18.15 -16.75
CA THR A 27 3.57 16.76 -16.81
C THR A 27 2.94 16.18 -15.55
N THR A 28 1.67 15.79 -15.65
CA THR A 28 1.15 14.70 -14.85
C THR A 28 2.02 13.53 -15.25
N SER A 29 3.13 13.36 -14.54
CA SER A 29 3.77 12.07 -14.44
C SER A 29 2.69 11.17 -13.89
N ASN A 30 1.99 10.48 -14.79
CA ASN A 30 1.56 9.14 -14.47
C ASN A 30 2.86 8.40 -14.19
N GLU A 31 3.33 8.48 -12.95
CA GLU A 31 4.18 7.45 -12.40
C GLU A 31 3.35 6.18 -12.60
N GLU A 32 3.70 5.41 -13.63
CA GLU A 32 3.19 4.06 -13.75
C GLU A 32 3.59 3.40 -12.44
N VAL A 33 2.60 3.17 -11.57
CA VAL A 33 2.79 2.34 -10.38
C VAL A 33 3.20 0.98 -10.94
N SER A 34 4.51 0.73 -10.97
CA SER A 34 5.01 -0.57 -11.37
C SER A 34 4.53 -1.53 -10.31
N ILE A 35 3.61 -2.40 -10.71
CA ILE A 35 3.00 -3.35 -9.79
C ILE A 35 3.97 -4.51 -9.71
N GLN A 36 4.64 -4.64 -8.58
CA GLN A 36 5.50 -5.77 -8.29
C GLN A 36 4.69 -7.07 -8.30
N PRO A 37 5.31 -8.26 -8.47
CA PRO A 37 4.62 -9.54 -8.61
C PRO A 37 3.60 -9.88 -7.50
N THR A 38 3.75 -9.25 -6.33
CA THR A 38 2.93 -9.46 -5.14
C THR A 38 1.64 -8.62 -5.14
N GLY A 39 1.57 -7.59 -5.99
CA GLY A 39 0.47 -6.62 -6.01
C GLY A 39 0.70 -5.40 -5.13
N TYR A 40 1.78 -5.36 -4.33
CA TYR A 40 2.13 -4.18 -3.53
C TYR A 40 2.79 -3.11 -4.40
N PRO A 41 2.55 -1.81 -4.10
CA PRO A 41 3.23 -0.70 -4.75
C PRO A 41 4.77 -0.82 -4.71
N ASP A 42 5.42 -0.25 -5.73
CA ASP A 42 6.85 0.00 -5.71
C ASP A 42 7.24 0.83 -4.47
N GLY A 43 8.34 0.43 -3.81
CA GLY A 43 8.84 1.08 -2.60
C GLY A 43 8.27 0.53 -1.30
N GLU A 44 7.22 -0.28 -1.35
CA GLU A 44 6.74 -1.06 -0.20
C GLU A 44 7.50 -2.39 -0.09
N LEU A 45 7.56 -2.93 1.13
CA LEU A 45 7.98 -4.29 1.39
C LEU A 45 7.06 -5.24 0.63
N GLN A 46 7.65 -6.17 -0.11
CA GLN A 46 6.88 -7.07 -0.97
C GLN A 46 6.30 -8.27 -0.21
N TRP A 47 6.69 -8.44 1.06
CA TRP A 47 6.25 -9.53 1.91
C TRP A 47 5.66 -9.01 3.21
N THR A 48 4.83 -9.84 3.82
CA THR A 48 4.24 -9.61 5.14
C THR A 48 5.22 -10.06 6.23
N TYR A 49 5.58 -9.15 7.12
CA TYR A 49 6.48 -9.41 8.24
C TYR A 49 5.85 -9.01 9.59
N ILE A 50 6.33 -9.63 10.67
CA ILE A 50 6.02 -9.27 12.06
C ILE A 50 7.34 -9.31 12.84
N PHE A 51 7.62 -8.29 13.65
CA PHE A 51 8.76 -8.32 14.56
C PHE A 51 8.34 -8.72 15.97
N TRP A 52 9.05 -9.68 16.56
CA TRP A 52 8.78 -10.14 17.91
C TRP A 52 10.04 -10.69 18.60
N GLU A 53 10.29 -10.22 19.82
CA GLU A 53 11.41 -10.62 20.69
C GLU A 53 12.77 -10.64 19.98
N GLY A 54 13.04 -9.60 19.18
CA GLY A 54 14.31 -9.45 18.47
C GLY A 54 14.42 -10.23 17.17
N ASN A 55 13.35 -10.90 16.73
CA ASN A 55 13.33 -11.67 15.48
C ASN A 55 12.31 -11.10 14.50
N LEU A 56 12.70 -11.04 13.23
CA LEU A 56 11.78 -10.80 12.13
C LEU A 56 11.15 -12.11 11.68
N TYR A 57 9.83 -12.17 11.63
CA TYR A 57 9.07 -13.30 11.11
C TYR A 57 8.45 -12.94 9.77
N SER A 58 8.52 -13.85 8.80
CA SER A 58 7.89 -13.69 7.48
C SER A 58 6.78 -14.71 7.27
N ASN A 59 5.74 -14.29 6.55
CA ASN A 59 4.67 -15.18 6.11
C ASN A 59 5.25 -16.32 5.24
N ASP A 60 5.13 -17.56 5.69
CA ASP A 60 5.65 -18.74 4.99
C ASP A 60 4.60 -19.39 4.05
N ALA A 61 3.50 -18.69 3.80
CA ALA A 61 2.34 -19.10 2.98
C ALA A 61 1.62 -20.36 3.47
N ILE A 62 1.79 -20.74 4.75
CA ILE A 62 1.10 -21.87 5.35
C ILE A 62 -0.10 -21.39 6.18
N PHE A 63 -1.24 -22.03 5.94
CA PHE A 63 -2.47 -21.82 6.69
C PHE A 63 -2.77 -23.06 7.55
N VAL A 64 -3.04 -22.85 8.83
CA VAL A 64 -3.44 -23.90 9.77
C VAL A 64 -4.90 -23.70 10.16
N LYS A 65 -5.67 -24.79 10.29
CA LYS A 65 -7.09 -24.70 10.67
C LYS A 65 -7.29 -24.39 12.15
N THR A 66 -6.40 -24.88 12.98
CA THR A 66 -6.44 -24.70 14.44
C THR A 66 -5.05 -24.32 14.90
N LEU A 67 -4.99 -23.50 15.94
CA LEU A 67 -3.74 -23.20 16.62
C LEU A 67 -3.19 -24.49 17.30
N PRO A 68 -1.85 -24.62 17.40
CA PRO A 68 -1.23 -25.60 18.29
C PRO A 68 -1.74 -25.48 19.74
N GLU A 69 -1.71 -26.58 20.49
CA GLU A 69 -2.22 -26.61 21.87
C GLU A 69 -1.43 -25.69 22.82
N ASP A 70 -0.13 -25.51 22.55
CA ASP A 70 0.78 -24.66 23.31
C ASP A 70 0.82 -23.20 22.80
N ALA A 71 0.04 -22.87 21.77
CA ALA A 71 -0.02 -21.50 21.26
C ALA A 71 -0.81 -20.60 22.22
N TYR A 72 -0.30 -19.40 22.47
CA TYR A 72 -0.92 -18.40 23.32
C TYR A 72 -0.89 -17.02 22.68
N GLN A 73 -1.85 -16.16 23.00
CA GLN A 73 -1.89 -14.79 22.51
C GLN A 73 -0.77 -13.97 23.14
N ILE A 74 0.07 -13.35 22.31
CA ILE A 74 1.19 -12.50 22.75
C ILE A 74 0.82 -11.00 22.73
N GLY A 75 -0.22 -10.63 21.98
CA GLY A 75 -0.72 -9.27 21.91
C GLY A 75 -1.50 -9.02 20.62
N GLU A 76 -1.54 -7.75 20.23
CA GLU A 76 -2.12 -7.26 18.99
C GLU A 76 -1.08 -6.44 18.24
N ILE A 77 -1.14 -6.39 16.91
CA ILE A 77 -0.29 -5.51 16.10
C ILE A 77 -0.43 -4.07 16.60
N ALA A 78 0.70 -3.47 16.97
CA ALA A 78 0.76 -2.14 17.57
C ALA A 78 1.06 -1.04 16.54
N LYS A 79 1.74 -1.40 15.45
CA LYS A 79 2.18 -0.48 14.40
C LYS A 79 2.25 -1.21 13.06
N GLU A 80 1.87 -0.50 12.00
CA GLU A 80 2.06 -0.95 10.62
C GLU A 80 3.09 -0.05 9.94
N ASP A 81 4.13 -0.64 9.35
CA ASP A 81 5.08 0.02 8.45
C ASP A 81 5.28 -0.86 7.21
N ASN A 82 4.83 -0.35 6.07
CA ASN A 82 4.91 -1.06 4.79
C ASN A 82 6.16 -0.68 3.99
N ILE A 83 6.96 0.27 4.48
CA ILE A 83 8.15 0.78 3.79
C ILE A 83 9.43 0.19 4.39
N ASN A 84 9.54 0.18 5.73
CA ASN A 84 10.72 -0.32 6.42
C ASN A 84 10.44 -1.68 7.07
N TYR A 85 11.50 -2.48 7.22
CA TYR A 85 11.40 -3.71 8.00
C TYR A 85 11.00 -3.40 9.45
N PRO A 86 9.97 -4.09 9.99
CA PRO A 86 9.59 -3.98 11.39
C PRO A 86 10.79 -4.23 12.32
N ASP A 87 10.97 -3.37 13.32
CA ASP A 87 12.07 -3.43 14.28
C ASP A 87 11.62 -3.26 15.75
N GLU A 88 10.34 -3.00 15.97
CA GLU A 88 9.71 -2.96 17.29
C GLU A 88 8.75 -4.14 17.52
N ASN A 89 8.61 -4.60 18.76
CA ASN A 89 7.71 -5.72 19.06
C ASN A 89 6.26 -5.42 18.62
N LEU A 90 5.67 -6.36 17.87
CA LEU A 90 4.32 -6.27 17.31
C LEU A 90 4.16 -5.14 16.28
N GLU A 91 5.26 -4.67 15.70
CA GLU A 91 5.25 -3.96 14.42
C GLU A 91 5.17 -4.98 13.27
N ALA A 92 4.44 -4.62 12.22
CA ALA A 92 4.23 -5.48 11.06
C ALA A 92 4.19 -4.70 9.74
N SER A 93 4.37 -5.42 8.64
CA SER A 93 4.03 -4.95 7.29
C SER A 93 2.80 -5.68 6.77
N HIS A 94 1.88 -4.96 6.13
CA HIS A 94 0.67 -5.46 5.49
C HIS A 94 -0.27 -6.21 6.43
N ILE A 95 -0.29 -5.80 7.70
CA ILE A 95 -1.19 -6.31 8.72
C ILE A 95 -1.74 -5.12 9.50
N ASP A 96 -3.06 -5.01 9.53
CA ASP A 96 -3.75 -3.94 10.23
C ASP A 96 -3.42 -3.93 11.74
N VAL A 97 -3.33 -2.72 12.31
CA VAL A 97 -3.23 -2.51 13.76
C VAL A 97 -4.45 -3.12 14.47
N GLY A 98 -4.22 -3.75 15.62
CA GLY A 98 -5.25 -4.44 16.42
C GLY A 98 -5.47 -5.90 16.06
N VAL A 99 -4.78 -6.43 15.03
CA VAL A 99 -4.84 -7.87 14.71
C VAL A 99 -4.14 -8.67 15.81
N GLU A 100 -4.86 -9.62 16.40
CA GLU A 100 -4.32 -10.52 17.42
C GLU A 100 -3.21 -11.43 16.86
N VAL A 101 -2.12 -11.53 17.61
CA VAL A 101 -0.98 -12.39 17.30
C VAL A 101 -0.85 -13.46 18.37
N TYR A 102 -0.67 -14.70 17.92
CA TYR A 102 -0.48 -15.87 18.75
C TYR A 102 0.91 -16.45 18.48
N SER A 103 1.57 -16.98 19.50
CA SER A 103 2.89 -17.61 19.39
C SER A 103 2.87 -19.02 19.96
N ASP A 104 3.55 -19.94 19.31
CA ASP A 104 4.03 -21.18 19.92
C ASP A 104 5.57 -21.11 20.10
N THR A 105 6.23 -22.25 20.32
CA THR A 105 7.69 -22.32 20.47
C THR A 105 8.51 -21.99 19.22
N ARG A 106 7.90 -21.89 18.03
CA ARG A 106 8.60 -21.80 16.74
C ARG A 106 8.01 -20.76 15.78
N TYR A 107 6.73 -20.47 15.87
CA TYR A 107 5.98 -19.75 14.87
C TYR A 107 5.06 -18.71 15.50
N LEU A 108 4.75 -17.69 14.70
CA LEU A 108 3.65 -16.77 14.97
C LEU A 108 2.45 -17.12 14.10
N TYR A 109 1.28 -16.73 14.58
CA TYR A 109 0.01 -16.97 13.91
C TYR A 109 -0.89 -15.74 14.02
N ILE A 110 -1.57 -15.41 12.94
CA ILE A 110 -2.67 -14.43 12.94
C ILE A 110 -3.90 -15.08 12.33
N LYS A 111 -5.09 -14.68 12.77
CA LYS A 111 -6.34 -15.22 12.23
C LYS A 111 -6.50 -14.81 10.75
N ALA A 112 -6.80 -15.79 9.90
CA ALA A 112 -7.07 -15.62 8.48
C ALA A 112 -8.46 -16.19 8.17
N GLY A 113 -9.46 -15.31 8.09
CA GLY A 113 -10.86 -15.71 7.88
C GLY A 113 -11.50 -16.40 9.09
N THR A 114 -12.57 -17.16 8.87
CA THR A 114 -13.40 -17.72 9.96
C THR A 114 -12.68 -18.82 10.74
N ASP A 115 -12.03 -19.76 10.03
CA ASP A 115 -11.54 -21.03 10.58
C ASP A 115 -10.10 -21.35 10.17
N SER A 116 -9.25 -20.34 9.99
CA SER A 116 -7.83 -20.57 9.75
C SER A 116 -6.94 -19.48 10.33
N TYR A 117 -5.67 -19.81 10.44
CA TYR A 117 -4.61 -18.91 10.87
C TYR A 117 -3.49 -18.96 9.84
N ARG A 118 -2.97 -17.80 9.48
CA ARG A 118 -1.74 -17.68 8.69
C ARG A 118 -0.55 -17.83 9.61
N ARG A 119 0.41 -18.65 9.22
CA ARG A 119 1.63 -18.91 9.99
C ARG A 119 2.79 -18.03 9.50
N PHE A 120 3.65 -17.67 10.43
CA PHE A 120 4.89 -16.95 10.17
C PHE A 120 6.04 -17.71 10.82
N SER A 121 7.18 -17.73 10.13
CA SER A 121 8.42 -18.36 10.60
C SER A 121 9.54 -17.34 10.62
N ILE A 122 10.62 -17.61 11.35
CA ILE A 122 11.79 -16.73 11.39
C ILE A 122 12.25 -16.46 9.95
N SER A 123 12.29 -15.19 9.60
CA SER A 123 12.71 -14.71 8.29
C SER A 123 14.22 -14.84 8.12
N THR A 124 14.64 -15.12 6.89
CA THR A 124 16.05 -15.04 6.48
C THR A 124 16.44 -13.66 5.95
N ASP A 125 15.48 -12.74 5.82
CA ASP A 125 15.64 -11.46 5.13
C ASP A 125 16.23 -10.37 6.03
N ALA A 126 16.31 -10.62 7.34
CA ALA A 126 16.88 -9.70 8.33
C ALA A 126 18.43 -9.70 8.39
N ASN A 127 19.12 -10.33 7.42
CA ASN A 127 20.59 -10.45 7.37
C ASN A 127 21.23 -9.74 6.17
#